data_AF-A0AAV4ICC6-F1
#
_entry.id   AF-A0AAV4ICC6-F1
#
_cell.length_a   1.000
_cell.length_b   1.000
_cell.length_c   1.000
_cell.angle_alpha   90.00
_cell.angle_beta   90.00
_cell.angle_gamma   90.00
#
_symmetry.space_group_name_H-M   'P 1'
#
loop_
_entity.id
_entity.type
_entity.pdbx_description
1 polymer ?
#
loop_
_entity_poly.entity_id
_entity_poly.type
_entity_poly.pdbx_seq_one_letter_code
_entity_poly.pdbx_strand_id
1 'polypeptide(L)'
;MITLKFLPPNTTSLLQPMDMGVIKNFKGHYSSRFNDRIVASLDANPDEKAIDISKKITLLNALSFARDAWKELKPSTIVNCYSKAGLSACATEEEADMDDFHDVAINSALRS
;
A
#
# COMPACT_ATOMS: atom_id res chain seq x y z
N MET A 1 0.65 -0.22 26.60
CA MET A 1 -0.81 -0.45 26.43
C MET A 1 -1.10 -0.40 24.94
N ILE A 2 -1.88 -1.35 24.40
CA ILE A 2 -2.26 -1.38 22.98
C ILE A 2 -3.74 -1.01 22.91
N THR A 3 -4.09 -0.06 22.05
CA THR A 3 -5.49 0.38 21.84
C THR A 3 -5.99 -0.14 20.50
N LEU A 4 -7.12 -0.82 20.51
CA LEU A 4 -7.79 -1.29 19.30
C LEU A 4 -8.86 -0.27 18.86
N LYS A 5 -8.90 0.04 17.56
CA LYS A 5 -9.93 0.88 16.94
C LYS A 5 -10.70 0.05 15.92
N PHE A 6 -12.01 0.04 16.03
CA PHE A 6 -12.89 -0.65 15.08
C PHE A 6 -13.30 0.31 13.98
N LEU A 7 -13.29 -0.18 12.74
CA LEU A 7 -13.76 0.58 11.58
C LEU A 7 -15.23 0.23 11.30
N PRO A 8 -16.04 1.19 10.84
CA PRO A 8 -17.39 0.90 10.38
C PRO A 8 -17.38 -0.06 9.18
N PRO A 9 -18.45 -0.86 9.00
CA PRO A 9 -18.52 -1.84 7.91
C PRO A 9 -18.39 -1.16 6.54
N ASN A 10 -17.80 -1.88 5.57
CA ASN A 10 -17.66 -1.47 4.16
C ASN A 10 -16.81 -0.21 3.90
N THR A 11 -15.91 0.16 4.81
CA THR A 11 -15.05 1.36 4.66
C THR A 11 -13.58 1.06 4.37
N THR A 12 -13.27 -0.18 3.95
CA THR A 12 -11.90 -0.70 3.80
C THR A 12 -10.99 0.25 3.02
N SER A 13 -11.38 0.67 1.82
CA SER A 13 -10.57 1.58 0.98
C SER A 13 -10.52 3.04 1.45
N LEU A 14 -11.46 3.45 2.33
CA LEU A 14 -11.59 4.83 2.81
C LEU A 14 -10.86 5.06 4.13
N LEU A 15 -10.85 4.06 5.02
CA LEU A 15 -10.35 4.18 6.38
C LEU A 15 -9.18 3.25 6.69
N GLN A 16 -8.85 2.25 5.85
CA GLN A 16 -7.67 1.42 6.08
C GLN A 16 -6.44 2.02 5.39
N PRO A 17 -5.41 2.45 6.16
CA PRO A 17 -4.19 3.06 5.61
C PRO A 17 -3.50 2.18 4.55
N MET A 18 -3.58 0.86 4.74
CA MET A 18 -2.98 -0.11 3.83
C MET A 18 -3.58 -0.03 2.43
N ASP A 19 -4.89 0.09 2.33
CA ASP A 19 -5.63 0.22 1.06
C ASP A 19 -5.56 1.64 0.49
N MET A 20 -5.27 2.65 1.31
CA MET A 20 -5.15 4.06 0.88
C MET A 20 -3.86 4.39 0.14
N GLY A 21 -2.95 3.42 -0.01
CA GLY A 21 -1.81 3.58 -0.92
C GLY A 21 -0.59 2.74 -0.58
N VAL A 22 -0.46 2.23 0.64
CA VAL A 22 0.71 1.43 1.03
C VAL A 22 0.80 0.16 0.17
N ILE A 23 -0.30 -0.60 0.07
CA ILE A 23 -0.36 -1.82 -0.76
C ILE A 23 -0.10 -1.50 -2.23
N LYS A 24 -0.68 -0.39 -2.74
CA LYS A 24 -0.50 0.03 -4.13
C LYS A 24 0.97 0.33 -4.44
N ASN A 25 1.64 1.11 -3.59
CA ASN A 25 3.05 1.45 -3.78
C ASN A 25 3.93 0.20 -3.65
N PHE A 26 3.65 -0.65 -2.66
CA PHE A 26 4.36 -1.91 -2.47
C PHE A 26 4.29 -2.80 -3.73
N LYS A 27 3.07 -3.01 -4.26
CA LYS A 27 2.85 -3.78 -5.49
C LYS A 27 3.58 -3.16 -6.67
N GLY A 28 3.59 -1.83 -6.78
CA GLY A 28 4.34 -1.10 -7.82
C GLY A 28 5.84 -1.42 -7.80
N HIS A 29 6.49 -1.27 -6.64
CA HIS A 29 7.91 -1.58 -6.50
C HIS A 29 8.21 -3.07 -6.72
N TYR A 30 7.35 -3.97 -6.22
CA TYR A 30 7.48 -5.41 -6.46
C TYR A 30 7.42 -5.73 -7.96
N SER A 31 6.41 -5.21 -8.67
CA SER A 31 6.22 -5.43 -10.10
C SER A 31 7.36 -4.85 -10.94
N SER A 32 7.91 -3.69 -10.56
CA SER A 32 9.10 -3.13 -11.20
C SER A 32 10.26 -4.12 -11.15
N ARG A 33 10.58 -4.64 -9.96
CA ARG A 33 11.68 -5.60 -9.77
C ARG A 33 11.48 -6.91 -10.52
N PHE A 34 10.25 -7.39 -10.52
CA PHE A 34 9.87 -8.56 -11.30
C PHE A 34 10.13 -8.34 -12.80
N ASN A 35 9.73 -7.18 -13.32
CA ASN A 35 9.95 -6.80 -14.72
C ASN A 35 11.43 -6.60 -15.02
N ASP A 36 12.19 -5.94 -14.14
CA ASP A 36 13.64 -5.76 -14.29
C ASP A 36 14.36 -7.10 -14.43
N ARG A 37 13.94 -8.12 -13.66
CA ARG A 37 14.49 -9.48 -13.78
C ARG A 37 14.19 -10.13 -15.13
N ILE A 38 13.01 -9.87 -15.69
CA ILE A 38 12.62 -10.36 -17.02
C ILE A 38 13.44 -9.65 -18.09
N VAL A 39 13.47 -8.32 -18.08
CA VAL A 39 14.21 -7.49 -19.03
C VAL A 39 15.69 -7.88 -19.04
N ALA A 40 16.32 -7.99 -17.87
CA ALA A 40 17.72 -8.42 -17.77
C ALA A 40 17.98 -9.83 -18.33
N SER A 41 16.99 -10.74 -18.30
CA SER A 41 17.11 -12.07 -18.92
C SER A 41 17.00 -12.00 -20.43
N LEU A 42 16.09 -11.17 -20.94
CA LEU A 42 15.90 -10.95 -22.37
C LEU A 42 17.10 -10.24 -23.00
N ASP A 43 17.69 -9.26 -22.30
CA ASP A 43 18.91 -8.58 -22.75
C ASP A 43 20.09 -9.56 -22.85
N ALA A 44 20.15 -10.55 -21.96
CA ALA A 44 21.18 -11.59 -21.97
C ALA A 44 20.92 -12.69 -23.02
N ASN A 45 19.65 -13.00 -23.29
CA ASN A 45 19.24 -13.98 -24.29
C ASN A 45 17.95 -13.54 -25.00
N PRO A 46 18.06 -12.85 -26.15
CA PRO A 46 16.92 -12.29 -26.87
C PRO A 46 15.93 -13.33 -27.42
N ASP A 47 16.35 -14.59 -27.58
CA ASP A 47 15.49 -15.66 -28.08
C ASP A 47 14.57 -16.25 -27.01
N GLU A 48 14.81 -15.92 -25.73
CA GLU A 48 13.99 -16.37 -24.62
C GLU A 48 12.65 -15.61 -24.57
N LYS A 49 11.57 -16.28 -24.18
CA LYS A 49 10.25 -15.64 -24.02
C LYS A 49 10.06 -15.19 -22.58
N ALA A 50 9.49 -13.99 -22.39
CA ALA A 50 9.16 -13.44 -21.07
C ALA A 50 8.32 -14.40 -20.20
N ILE A 51 7.42 -15.17 -20.82
CA ILE A 51 6.57 -16.15 -20.12
C ILE A 51 7.36 -17.36 -19.58
N ASP A 52 8.46 -17.72 -20.23
CA ASP A 52 9.29 -18.84 -19.79
C ASP A 52 10.25 -18.37 -18.70
N ILE A 53 10.73 -17.13 -18.79
CA ILE A 53 11.51 -16.48 -17.72
C ILE A 53 10.66 -16.32 -16.46
N SER A 54 9.41 -15.87 -16.59
CA SER A 54 8.52 -15.66 -15.44
C SER A 54 8.26 -16.95 -14.66
N LYS A 55 8.13 -18.09 -15.36
CA LYS A 55 8.01 -19.42 -14.74
C LYS A 55 9.27 -19.87 -13.99
N LYS A 56 10.44 -19.34 -14.34
CA LYS A 56 11.72 -19.63 -13.66
C LYS A 56 11.91 -18.80 -12.39
N ILE A 57 11.03 -17.83 -12.11
CA ILE A 57 11.12 -17.02 -10.89
C ILE A 57 10.72 -17.90 -9.70
N THR A 58 11.71 -18.16 -8.83
CA THR A 58 11.54 -18.98 -7.63
C THR A 58 10.90 -18.19 -6.50
N LEU A 59 10.44 -18.91 -5.46
CA LEU A 59 9.96 -18.27 -4.23
C LEU A 59 11.02 -17.39 -3.57
N LEU A 60 12.30 -17.79 -3.62
CA LEU A 60 13.41 -16.99 -3.09
C LEU A 60 13.54 -15.64 -3.80
N ASN A 61 13.36 -15.62 -5.13
CA ASN A 61 13.34 -14.38 -5.90
C ASN A 61 12.15 -13.51 -5.48
N ALA A 62 10.96 -14.08 -5.39
CA ALA A 62 9.75 -13.36 -4.96
C ALA A 62 9.90 -12.75 -3.56
N LEU A 63 10.45 -13.49 -2.60
CA LEU A 63 10.72 -12.97 -1.25
C LEU A 63 11.77 -11.84 -1.26
N SER A 64 12.79 -11.95 -2.10
CA SER A 64 13.79 -10.90 -2.28
C SER A 64 13.15 -9.64 -2.87
N PHE A 65 12.30 -9.77 -3.89
CA PHE A 65 11.56 -8.65 -4.47
C PHE A 65 10.64 -7.99 -3.44
N ALA A 66 9.93 -8.77 -2.63
CA ALA A 66 9.06 -8.26 -1.57
C ALA A 66 9.85 -7.49 -0.52
N ARG A 67 10.97 -8.04 -0.04
CA ARG A 67 11.87 -7.37 0.92
C ARG A 67 12.36 -6.04 0.37
N ASP A 68 12.81 -6.03 -0.88
CA ASP A 68 13.43 -4.85 -1.47
C ASP A 68 12.37 -3.80 -1.85
N ALA A 69 11.18 -4.23 -2.29
CA ALA A 69 10.02 -3.36 -2.47
C ALA A 69 9.57 -2.69 -1.17
N TRP A 70 9.59 -3.42 -0.05
CA TRP A 70 9.29 -2.85 1.27
C TRP A 70 10.32 -1.81 1.70
N LYS A 71 11.61 -2.07 1.47
CA LYS A 71 12.70 -1.11 1.78
C LYS A 71 12.60 0.18 0.95
N GLU A 72 12.08 0.09 -0.26
CA GLU A 72 11.95 1.22 -1.18
C GLU A 72 10.74 2.11 -0.87
N LEU A 73 9.77 1.59 -0.11
CA LEU A 73 8.65 2.39 0.39
C LEU A 73 9.17 3.51 1.29
N LYS A 74 8.86 4.74 0.88
CA LYS A 74 9.22 5.92 1.68
C LYS A 74 8.39 5.94 2.96
N PRO A 75 9.02 6.18 4.14
CA PRO A 75 8.27 6.37 5.38
C PRO A 75 7.20 7.46 5.28
N SER A 76 7.46 8.52 4.50
CA SER A 76 6.48 9.59 4.23
C SER A 76 5.22 9.08 3.53
N THR A 77 5.32 8.09 2.63
CA THR A 77 4.14 7.46 2.00
C THR A 77 3.28 6.78 3.05
N ILE A 78 3.89 6.04 3.99
CA ILE A 78 3.18 5.36 5.07
C ILE A 78 2.51 6.40 5.98
N VAL A 79 3.24 7.42 6.44
CA VAL A 79 2.69 8.49 7.28
C VAL A 79 1.52 9.20 6.59
N ASN A 80 1.65 9.53 5.31
CA ASN A 80 0.58 10.18 4.55
C ASN A 80 -0.66 9.29 4.42
N CYS A 81 -0.49 7.98 4.19
CA CYS A 81 -1.61 7.03 4.15
C CYS A 81 -2.34 6.94 5.50
N TYR A 82 -1.60 6.85 6.61
CA TYR A 82 -2.18 6.82 7.96
C TYR A 82 -2.85 8.15 8.34
N SER A 83 -2.26 9.28 7.95
CA SER A 83 -2.85 10.61 8.15
C SER A 83 -4.14 10.77 7.39
N LYS A 84 -4.15 10.36 6.11
CA LYS A 84 -5.36 10.39 5.29
C LYS A 84 -6.47 9.49 5.84
N ALA A 85 -6.11 8.39 6.49
CA ALA A 85 -7.04 7.48 7.17
C ALA A 85 -7.61 8.03 8.50
N GLY A 86 -7.14 9.20 8.96
CA GLY A 86 -7.49 9.73 10.29
C GLY A 86 -6.83 8.98 11.45
N LEU A 87 -5.79 8.20 11.18
CA LEU A 87 -5.08 7.36 12.16
C LEU A 87 -3.66 7.87 12.47
N SER A 88 -3.32 9.10 12.05
CA SER A 88 -2.05 9.70 12.47
C SER A 88 -2.08 9.97 13.96
N ALA A 89 -0.98 9.67 14.64
CA ALA A 89 -0.80 10.05 16.03
C ALA A 89 -0.69 11.58 16.08
N CYS A 90 -1.79 12.25 16.41
CA CYS A 90 -1.73 13.62 16.85
C CYS A 90 -1.04 13.60 18.22
N ALA A 91 0.25 13.93 18.27
CA ALA A 91 0.84 14.45 19.49
C ALA A 91 0.42 15.92 19.60
N THR A 92 -0.85 16.15 19.95
CA THR A 92 -1.27 17.37 20.63
C THR A 92 -2.40 16.98 21.57
N GLU A 93 -2.13 17.08 22.87
CA GLU A 93 -3.16 17.34 23.86
C GLU A 93 -3.73 18.73 23.55
N GLU A 94 -4.72 18.81 22.66
CA GLU A 94 -5.63 19.96 22.62
C GLU A 94 -7.03 19.40 22.40
N GLU A 95 -7.82 19.45 23.48
CA GLU A 95 -9.27 19.38 23.40
C GLU A 95 -9.74 20.56 22.53
N ALA A 96 -10.29 20.25 21.36
CA ALA A 96 -11.09 21.19 20.60
C ALA A 96 -12.28 20.43 20.02
N ASP A 97 -13.45 20.68 20.61
CA ASP A 97 -14.75 20.32 20.08
C ASP A 97 -14.86 20.68 18.60
N MET A 98 -15.13 19.68 17.75
CA MET A 98 -15.77 19.87 16.44
C MET A 98 -16.58 18.62 16.10
N ASP A 99 -17.81 18.59 16.61
CA ASP A 99 -18.95 18.02 15.89
C ASP A 99 -19.06 18.74 14.53
N ASP A 100 -18.67 18.09 13.43
CA ASP A 100 -19.33 18.27 12.10
C ASP A 100 -18.82 17.32 10.99
N PHE A 101 -17.72 16.58 11.17
CA PHE A 101 -17.15 15.81 10.04
C PHE A 101 -17.81 14.44 9.79
N HIS A 102 -18.76 14.01 10.63
CA HIS A 102 -19.38 12.68 10.50
C HIS A 102 -20.45 12.60 9.39
N ASP A 103 -21.01 13.72 8.94
CA ASP A 103 -22.14 13.69 8.01
C ASP A 103 -21.74 13.67 6.53
N VAL A 104 -20.60 14.24 6.13
CA VAL A 104 -20.29 14.35 4.68
C VAL A 104 -19.84 13.01 4.08
N ALA A 105 -19.01 12.25 4.81
CA ALA A 105 -18.49 10.96 4.31
C ALA A 105 -19.57 9.86 4.30
N ILE A 106 -20.45 9.85 5.31
CA ILE A 106 -21.55 8.89 5.39
C ILE A 106 -22.63 9.22 4.34
N ASN A 107 -23.00 10.49 4.18
CA ASN A 107 -24.01 10.88 3.19
C ASN A 107 -23.52 10.73 1.73
N SER A 108 -22.21 10.82 1.49
CA SER A 108 -21.62 10.50 0.17
C SER A 108 -21.68 9.01 -0.14
N ALA A 109 -21.50 8.14 0.86
CA ALA A 109 -21.51 6.68 0.68
C ALA A 109 -22.92 6.09 0.61
N LEU A 110 -23.93 6.76 1.18
CA LEU A 110 -25.33 6.34 1.13
C LEU A 110 -26.09 6.80 -0.13
N ARG A 111 -25.47 7.65 -0.97
CA ARG A 111 -26.09 8.19 -2.20
C ARG A 111 -25.58 7.56 -3.51
N SER A 112 -24.77 6.50 -3.45
CA SER A 112 -24.31 5.74 -4.64
C SER A 112 -25.03 4.41 -4.79
#